data_AF-A0A9C8A9X2-F1
#
_entry.id   AF-A0A9C8A9X2-F1
#
_cell.length_a   1.000
_cell.length_b   1.000
_cell.length_c   1.000
_cell.angle_alpha   90.00
_cell.angle_beta   90.00
_cell.angle_gamma   90.00
#
_symmetry.space_group_name_H-M   'P 1'
#
loop_
_entity.id
_entity.type
_entity.pdbx_description
1 polymer ?
#
loop_
_entity_poly.entity_id
_entity_poly.type
_entity_poly.pdbx_seq_one_letter_code
_entity_poly.pdbx_strand_id
1 'polypeptide(L)'
;MRSRFRIYLIVPAVLVLMGGLFLFFRTVSASPSIDQNLSSTPAPDRPGPVPTVYPPSQADNGAQVYWGTCQDCHGNKGQGLDAAWRSTFAPESHDCWGSGCHGEDAPDNSFILPEAGAPALAGPGALPRFSTAFELGAYIHESMPFFPTGSLSEDQAWELTAHILDLNDKGNPEMDLSGTNSAAILVHQEAKLPGTELPGILILSLFLVIAAVYISQLSKEGTTETRRGNFFHHLHPATIPEAQSKFNFTLGAGGLAIFFSLVLLITGALEMYYYLPTPGGAAESIQVLTSLVPYGNLIRNLHFWSAQLLVITMMVHLARVILTGAYAPPRRFNFLLGLILLVLILLLDFTGYVLRWDEGIRWALVVGTNLLKTIPRVGEGFYQFVIGGAEPGAPTLIRFYAWHIFGLTLAVAGITVWHIFKVRRDGGISASPPERGEKTKRVPRAELVSKEVISMIIAGVVLLLLSVFVPAPIDQPLLENGALVGDSRAPWFFLWIQETLQYGNPFLWGVALPLAAVILLGLLPYVLPNAKKEELGRWLPSGNRLGQIVGITIIAIIFLLTLLGWLS
;
A
#
# COMPACT_ATOMS: atom_id res chain seq x y z
N MET A 1 -25.01 -33.20 -30.03
CA MET A 1 -25.48 -31.79 -29.89
C MET A 1 -24.82 -31.01 -28.75
N ARG A 2 -24.55 -31.60 -27.57
CA ARG A 2 -23.96 -30.89 -26.40
C ARG A 2 -22.52 -30.35 -26.60
N SER A 3 -21.66 -30.94 -27.44
CA SER A 3 -20.28 -30.45 -27.65
C SER A 3 -20.20 -29.21 -28.54
N ARG A 4 -21.10 -29.06 -29.50
CA ARG A 4 -21.17 -27.87 -30.36
C ARG A 4 -21.69 -26.65 -29.58
N PHE A 5 -22.64 -26.85 -28.66
CA PHE A 5 -23.15 -25.80 -27.76
C PHE A 5 -22.07 -25.23 -26.82
N ARG A 6 -21.08 -26.05 -26.40
CA ARG A 6 -19.91 -25.59 -25.63
C ARG A 6 -19.03 -24.61 -26.41
N ILE A 7 -18.79 -24.86 -27.70
CA ILE A 7 -17.98 -23.96 -28.56
C ILE A 7 -18.68 -22.60 -28.74
N TYR A 8 -20.02 -22.60 -28.86
CA TYR A 8 -20.81 -21.37 -28.98
C TYR A 8 -20.90 -20.53 -27.69
N LEU A 9 -20.49 -21.05 -26.53
CA LEU A 9 -20.38 -20.30 -25.27
C LEU A 9 -18.93 -19.91 -24.93
N ILE A 10 -17.96 -20.78 -25.25
CA ILE A 10 -16.54 -20.57 -24.97
C ILE A 10 -15.97 -19.44 -25.84
N VAL A 11 -16.29 -19.42 -27.13
CA VAL A 11 -15.77 -18.42 -28.07
C VAL A 11 -16.24 -16.99 -27.72
N PRO A 12 -17.53 -16.72 -27.48
CA PRO A 12 -17.95 -15.39 -27.04
C PRO A 12 -17.45 -15.04 -25.64
N ALA A 13 -17.39 -15.96 -24.67
CA ALA A 13 -16.85 -15.64 -23.34
C ALA A 13 -15.36 -15.26 -23.37
N VAL A 14 -14.55 -15.95 -24.20
CA VAL A 14 -13.13 -15.63 -24.39
C VAL A 14 -12.95 -14.35 -25.20
N LEU A 15 -13.72 -14.14 -26.26
CA LEU A 15 -13.68 -12.89 -27.05
C LEU A 15 -14.15 -11.68 -26.24
N VAL A 16 -15.10 -11.89 -25.33
CA VAL A 16 -15.60 -10.85 -24.42
C VAL A 16 -14.63 -10.59 -23.26
N LEU A 17 -13.96 -11.62 -22.73
CA LEU A 17 -12.85 -11.47 -21.76
C LEU A 17 -11.67 -10.73 -22.38
N MET A 18 -11.29 -11.10 -23.61
CA MET A 18 -10.25 -10.38 -24.36
C MET A 18 -10.69 -8.97 -24.71
N GLY A 19 -11.95 -8.76 -25.09
CA GLY A 19 -12.51 -7.42 -25.36
C GLY A 19 -12.56 -6.52 -24.13
N GLY A 20 -12.95 -7.06 -22.97
CA GLY A 20 -12.94 -6.35 -21.68
C GLY A 20 -11.52 -6.03 -21.21
N LEU A 21 -10.57 -6.96 -21.38
CA LEU A 21 -9.16 -6.73 -21.11
C LEU A 21 -8.57 -5.68 -22.06
N PHE A 22 -8.96 -5.68 -23.34
CA PHE A 22 -8.55 -4.68 -24.32
C PHE A 22 -9.12 -3.29 -24.04
N LEU A 23 -10.38 -3.21 -23.56
CA LEU A 23 -11.00 -1.96 -23.12
C LEU A 23 -10.37 -1.43 -21.83
N PHE A 24 -10.00 -2.32 -20.89
CA PHE A 24 -9.22 -1.99 -19.69
C PHE A 24 -7.82 -1.48 -20.02
N PHE A 25 -7.13 -2.03 -21.03
CA PHE A 25 -5.83 -1.50 -21.47
C PHE A 25 -5.93 -0.23 -22.33
N ARG A 26 -7.08 0.02 -22.99
CA ARG A 26 -7.31 1.24 -23.77
C ARG A 26 -7.47 2.50 -22.90
N THR A 27 -8.01 2.36 -21.68
CA THR A 27 -8.07 3.44 -20.70
C THR A 27 -6.69 3.70 -20.06
N VAL A 28 -5.88 2.65 -19.86
CA VAL A 28 -4.48 2.76 -19.38
C VAL A 28 -3.58 3.56 -20.35
N SER A 29 -3.88 3.55 -21.65
CA SER A 29 -3.06 4.21 -22.68
C SER A 29 -3.54 5.60 -23.08
N ALA A 30 -4.50 6.19 -22.36
CA ALA A 30 -4.82 7.61 -22.50
C ALA A 30 -3.78 8.47 -21.75
N SER A 31 -2.54 8.48 -22.24
CA SER A 31 -1.69 9.65 -22.03
C SER A 31 -2.43 10.87 -22.59
N PRO A 32 -2.34 12.06 -21.98
CA PRO A 32 -2.85 13.26 -22.60
C PRO A 32 -2.17 13.36 -23.96
N SER A 33 -2.95 13.32 -25.03
CA SER A 33 -2.44 13.69 -26.34
C SER A 33 -1.99 15.14 -26.24
N ILE A 34 -0.67 15.35 -26.22
CA ILE A 34 -0.11 16.68 -26.46
C ILE A 34 -0.58 17.06 -27.87
N ASP A 35 -1.44 18.06 -27.95
CA ASP A 35 -1.85 18.65 -29.22
C ASP A 35 -0.57 19.13 -29.94
N GLN A 36 -0.16 18.40 -30.98
CA GLN A 36 1.05 18.72 -31.75
C GLN A 36 0.86 19.86 -32.76
N ASN A 37 -0.24 20.62 -32.67
CA ASN A 37 -0.45 21.80 -33.51
C ASN A 37 0.13 23.05 -32.83
N LEU A 38 1.45 23.12 -32.74
CA LEU A 38 2.15 24.39 -32.62
C LEU A 38 2.87 24.67 -33.93
N SER A 39 2.30 25.61 -34.67
CA SER A 39 2.90 26.26 -35.83
C SER A 39 4.35 26.63 -35.52
N SER A 40 5.27 26.20 -36.39
CA SER A 40 6.67 26.57 -36.36
C SER A 40 6.80 28.09 -36.43
N THR A 41 7.05 28.71 -35.29
CA THR A 41 7.49 30.11 -35.21
C THR A 41 9.01 30.10 -35.40
N PRO A 42 9.61 31.04 -36.17
CA PRO A 42 11.05 31.05 -36.37
C PRO A 42 11.76 31.21 -35.02
N ALA A 43 12.90 30.53 -34.87
CA ALA A 43 13.76 30.64 -33.69
C ALA A 43 14.04 32.13 -33.40
N PRO A 44 13.81 32.61 -32.16
CA PRO A 44 14.30 33.93 -31.79
C PRO A 44 15.81 33.84 -31.61
N ASP A 45 16.53 34.81 -32.19
CA ASP A 45 17.80 35.28 -31.62
C ASP A 45 17.62 35.39 -30.09
N ARG A 46 18.64 34.96 -29.33
CA ARG A 46 18.80 35.10 -27.87
C ARG A 46 17.75 36.06 -27.26
N PRO A 47 16.85 35.61 -26.35
CA PRO A 47 15.73 36.45 -25.91
C PRO A 47 16.27 37.81 -25.45
N GLY A 48 15.72 38.87 -26.04
CA GLY A 48 16.07 40.25 -25.75
C GLY A 48 15.95 40.59 -24.25
N PRO A 49 16.41 41.78 -23.84
CA PRO A 49 16.45 42.15 -22.43
C PRO A 49 15.09 42.00 -21.74
N VAL A 50 15.11 41.56 -20.48
CA VAL A 50 13.95 41.37 -19.59
C VAL A 50 13.01 42.58 -19.65
N PRO A 51 11.67 42.42 -19.61
CA PRO A 51 10.75 43.55 -19.54
C PRO A 51 11.04 44.37 -18.28
N THR A 52 11.51 45.61 -18.46
CA THR A 52 11.63 46.57 -17.36
C THR A 52 10.23 47.10 -17.03
N VAL A 53 9.45 46.35 -16.25
CA VAL A 53 8.23 46.87 -15.63
C VAL A 53 8.66 47.75 -14.45
N TYR A 54 8.18 48.99 -14.40
CA TYR A 54 8.51 49.93 -13.34
C TYR A 54 7.25 50.47 -12.64
N PRO A 55 7.18 50.42 -11.29
CA PRO A 55 8.13 49.77 -10.39
C PRO A 55 8.09 48.23 -10.52
N PRO A 56 9.23 47.52 -10.42
CA PRO A 56 9.25 46.07 -10.53
C PRO A 56 8.63 45.42 -9.30
N SER A 57 7.84 44.37 -9.51
CA SER A 57 7.43 43.45 -8.44
C SER A 57 8.61 42.56 -8.03
N GLN A 58 8.48 41.86 -6.90
CA GLN A 58 9.47 40.88 -6.47
C GLN A 58 9.68 39.76 -7.52
N ALA A 59 8.61 39.34 -8.22
CA ALA A 59 8.70 38.36 -9.30
C ALA A 59 9.39 38.92 -10.56
N ASP A 60 9.25 40.21 -10.85
CA ASP A 60 9.97 40.88 -11.96
C ASP A 60 11.48 40.93 -11.68
N ASN A 61 11.89 41.17 -10.44
CA ASN A 61 13.29 41.05 -10.04
C ASN A 61 13.77 39.60 -10.15
N GLY A 62 12.93 38.65 -9.73
CA GLY A 62 13.19 37.22 -9.87
C GLY A 62 13.39 36.75 -11.30
N ALA A 63 12.65 37.32 -12.25
CA ALA A 63 12.82 37.05 -13.68
C ALA A 63 14.23 37.45 -14.17
N GLN A 64 14.82 38.51 -13.61
CA GLN A 64 16.18 38.92 -13.94
C GLN A 64 17.22 37.94 -13.36
N VAL A 65 17.03 37.50 -12.12
CA VAL A 65 17.87 36.46 -11.50
C VAL A 65 17.79 35.17 -12.30
N TYR A 66 16.58 34.74 -12.66
CA TYR A 66 16.33 33.56 -13.49
C TYR A 66 17.02 33.65 -14.84
N TRP A 67 16.86 34.77 -15.54
CA TRP A 67 17.47 35.01 -16.85
C TRP A 67 19.00 34.93 -16.80
N GLY A 68 19.62 35.51 -15.77
CA GLY A 68 21.09 35.53 -15.64
C GLY A 68 21.72 34.26 -15.07
N THR A 69 20.93 33.42 -14.38
CA THR A 69 21.48 32.34 -13.54
C THR A 69 20.89 30.95 -13.85
N CYS A 70 19.61 30.87 -14.22
CA CYS A 70 18.87 29.60 -14.28
C CYS A 70 18.40 29.23 -15.69
N GLN A 71 18.15 30.20 -16.56
CA GLN A 71 17.52 30.01 -17.87
C GLN A 71 18.25 29.01 -18.77
N ASP A 72 19.58 29.05 -18.77
CA ASP A 72 20.36 28.18 -19.65
C ASP A 72 20.19 26.69 -19.31
N CYS A 73 19.94 26.38 -18.03
CA CYS A 73 19.64 25.03 -17.57
C CYS A 73 18.14 24.72 -17.64
N HIS A 74 17.25 25.67 -17.32
CA HIS A 74 15.83 25.39 -17.12
C HIS A 74 14.90 25.86 -18.25
N GLY A 75 15.44 26.48 -19.30
CA GLY A 75 14.66 26.98 -20.43
C GLY A 75 14.11 28.39 -20.21
N ASN A 76 13.81 29.11 -21.29
CA ASN A 76 13.21 30.45 -21.23
C ASN A 76 11.80 30.50 -20.61
N LYS A 77 11.12 29.36 -20.49
CA LYS A 77 9.79 29.23 -19.90
C LYS A 77 9.77 28.25 -18.73
N GLY A 78 10.93 27.84 -18.21
CA GLY A 78 11.01 26.83 -17.15
C GLY A 78 10.70 25.40 -17.63
N GLN A 79 10.71 25.13 -18.95
CA GLN A 79 10.38 23.83 -19.52
C GLN A 79 11.45 22.75 -19.35
N GLY A 80 12.63 23.09 -18.83
CA GLY A 80 13.80 22.22 -18.75
C GLY A 80 14.58 22.12 -20.08
N LEU A 81 15.56 21.22 -20.14
CA LEU A 81 16.38 20.97 -21.33
C LEU A 81 15.66 20.09 -22.38
N ASP A 82 14.44 20.47 -22.76
CA ASP A 82 13.72 19.76 -23.81
C ASP A 82 14.45 19.84 -25.17
N ALA A 83 14.08 18.97 -26.11
CA ALA A 83 14.75 18.89 -27.41
C ALA A 83 14.62 20.20 -28.22
N ALA A 84 13.53 20.95 -28.04
CA ALA A 84 13.31 22.20 -28.74
C ALA A 84 14.24 23.30 -28.19
N TRP A 85 14.36 23.43 -26.87
CA TRP A 85 15.25 24.36 -26.19
C TRP A 85 16.72 24.05 -26.51
N ARG A 86 17.12 22.78 -26.48
CA ARG A 86 18.49 22.38 -26.84
C ARG A 86 18.85 22.71 -28.29
N SER A 87 17.87 22.62 -29.21
CA SER A 87 18.09 22.96 -30.62
C SER A 87 18.34 24.45 -30.87
N THR A 88 18.12 25.32 -29.87
CA THR A 88 18.47 26.74 -29.95
C THR A 88 19.96 27.01 -29.77
N PHE A 89 20.70 26.07 -29.16
CA PHE A 89 22.15 26.11 -29.05
C PHE A 89 22.78 25.34 -30.21
N ALA A 90 23.86 25.87 -30.79
CA ALA A 90 24.64 25.15 -31.77
C ALA A 90 25.19 23.84 -31.15
N PRO A 91 25.30 22.73 -31.90
CA PRO A 91 25.79 21.44 -31.36
C PRO A 91 27.14 21.54 -30.65
N GLU A 92 28.03 22.38 -31.17
CA GLU A 92 29.34 22.70 -30.59
C GLU A 92 29.27 23.49 -29.28
N SER A 93 28.12 24.07 -28.93
CA SER A 93 27.82 24.81 -27.71
C SER A 93 27.05 24.01 -26.66
N HIS A 94 26.83 22.71 -26.90
CA HIS A 94 26.18 21.82 -25.92
C HIS A 94 27.10 21.43 -24.77
N ASP A 95 28.41 21.65 -24.92
CA ASP A 95 29.42 21.56 -23.87
C ASP A 95 29.97 22.95 -23.57
N CYS A 96 29.26 23.73 -22.74
CA CYS A 96 29.59 25.14 -22.48
C CYS A 96 31.03 25.35 -21.98
N TRP A 97 31.63 24.34 -21.34
CA TRP A 97 33.03 24.36 -20.90
C TRP A 97 33.98 23.96 -22.03
N GLY A 98 33.69 22.87 -22.75
CA GLY A 98 34.45 22.45 -23.93
C GLY A 98 34.46 23.48 -25.07
N SER A 99 33.43 24.33 -25.16
CA SER A 99 33.36 25.46 -26.09
C SER A 99 34.18 26.68 -25.66
N GLY A 100 34.74 26.69 -24.45
CA GLY A 100 35.53 27.80 -23.90
C GLY A 100 34.71 29.01 -23.44
N CYS A 101 33.39 28.90 -23.32
CA CYS A 101 32.52 30.02 -22.94
C CYS A 101 32.71 30.48 -21.48
N HIS A 102 33.22 29.60 -20.61
CA HIS A 102 33.48 29.86 -19.19
C HIS A 102 34.98 29.97 -18.83
N GLY A 103 35.84 30.14 -19.84
CA GLY A 103 37.29 30.24 -19.66
C GLY A 103 38.04 28.92 -19.87
N GLU A 104 39.38 28.98 -19.80
CA GLU A 104 40.27 27.84 -20.11
C GLU A 104 40.42 26.84 -18.96
N ASP A 105 40.08 27.23 -17.73
CA ASP A 105 40.26 26.43 -16.51
C ASP A 105 38.95 25.71 -16.10
N ALA A 106 38.52 24.73 -16.91
CA ALA A 106 37.38 23.90 -16.57
C ALA A 106 37.70 22.98 -15.38
N PRO A 107 36.83 22.89 -14.34
CA PRO A 107 36.91 21.83 -13.34
C PRO A 107 36.92 20.45 -14.02
N ASP A 108 37.69 19.49 -13.50
CA ASP A 108 37.81 18.12 -14.05
C ASP A 108 36.46 17.37 -14.18
N ASN A 109 35.38 17.91 -13.60
CA ASN A 109 34.01 17.41 -13.63
C ASN A 109 33.06 18.25 -14.49
N SER A 110 33.55 19.01 -15.49
CA SER A 110 32.70 19.73 -16.43
C SER A 110 31.70 18.77 -17.11
N PHE A 111 30.46 19.22 -17.27
CA PHE A 111 29.38 18.39 -17.82
C PHE A 111 28.95 18.91 -19.19
N ILE A 112 28.68 17.98 -20.11
CA ILE A 112 27.92 18.23 -21.33
C ILE A 112 26.45 18.37 -20.92
N LEU A 113 25.71 19.35 -21.47
CA LEU A 113 24.26 19.50 -21.22
C LEU A 113 23.59 18.13 -21.43
N PRO A 114 23.16 17.46 -20.36
CA PRO A 114 22.71 16.07 -20.47
C PRO A 114 21.37 16.04 -21.18
N GLU A 115 21.09 14.96 -21.94
CA GLU A 115 19.76 14.76 -22.56
C GLU A 115 18.62 14.72 -21.54
N ALA A 116 18.95 14.46 -20.26
CA ALA A 116 18.09 14.62 -19.10
C ALA A 116 18.95 15.10 -17.92
N GLY A 117 18.68 16.28 -17.34
CA GLY A 117 19.40 16.70 -16.13
C GLY A 117 18.88 17.93 -15.42
N ALA A 118 18.38 18.95 -16.12
CA ALA A 118 17.70 20.06 -15.47
C ALA A 118 16.17 19.84 -15.56
N PRO A 119 15.49 19.67 -14.42
CA PRO A 119 14.04 19.44 -14.40
C PRO A 119 13.29 20.68 -14.91
N ALA A 120 12.09 20.47 -15.43
CA ALA A 120 11.15 21.55 -15.66
C ALA A 120 10.81 22.23 -14.32
N LEU A 121 10.87 23.56 -14.32
CA LEU A 121 10.45 24.42 -13.21
C LEU A 121 9.04 24.98 -13.43
N ALA A 122 8.46 24.80 -14.62
CA ALA A 122 7.13 25.27 -14.97
C ALA A 122 6.29 24.20 -15.66
N GLY A 123 4.99 24.21 -15.41
CA GLY A 123 3.99 23.37 -16.07
C GLY A 123 3.58 22.12 -15.28
N PRO A 124 2.68 21.28 -15.83
CA PRO A 124 2.11 20.14 -15.11
C PRO A 124 3.18 19.15 -14.63
N GLY A 125 3.23 18.90 -13.32
CA GLY A 125 4.21 18.00 -12.70
C GLY A 125 5.59 18.62 -12.43
N ALA A 126 5.76 19.92 -12.65
CA ALA A 126 6.95 20.65 -12.23
C ALA A 126 7.03 20.76 -10.70
N LEU A 127 8.26 20.88 -10.18
CA LEU A 127 8.56 21.09 -8.76
C LEU A 127 7.98 20.02 -7.80
N PRO A 128 8.01 18.71 -8.11
CA PRO A 128 7.32 17.65 -7.34
C PRO A 128 7.93 17.39 -5.95
N ARG A 129 8.87 18.22 -5.48
CA ARG A 129 9.60 18.05 -4.22
C ARG A 129 9.23 19.09 -3.17
N PHE A 130 8.47 20.13 -3.54
CA PHE A 130 8.21 21.28 -2.71
C PHE A 130 6.71 21.47 -2.54
N SER A 131 6.21 21.26 -1.33
CA SER A 131 4.80 21.47 -0.99
C SER A 131 4.47 22.95 -0.89
N THR A 132 5.40 23.76 -0.37
CA THR A 132 5.20 25.18 -0.10
C THR A 132 6.27 26.06 -0.73
N ALA A 133 5.94 27.34 -0.95
CA ALA A 133 6.90 28.31 -1.46
C ALA A 133 8.09 28.49 -0.52
N PHE A 134 7.89 28.27 0.78
CA PHE A 134 8.97 28.28 1.77
C PHE A 134 10.01 27.19 1.49
N GLU A 135 9.58 25.94 1.27
CA GLU A 135 10.48 24.83 0.97
C GLU A 135 11.24 25.04 -0.35
N LEU A 136 10.54 25.56 -1.37
CA LEU A 136 11.15 25.92 -2.65
C LEU A 136 12.23 27.01 -2.46
N GLY A 137 11.91 28.08 -1.73
CA GLY A 137 12.84 29.19 -1.51
C GLY A 137 14.04 28.81 -0.65
N ALA A 138 13.85 28.02 0.39
CA ALA A 138 14.93 27.49 1.20
C ALA A 138 15.90 26.63 0.37
N TYR A 139 15.37 25.74 -0.47
CA TYR A 139 16.18 24.93 -1.38
C TYR A 139 16.95 25.79 -2.39
N ILE A 140 16.30 26.80 -2.98
CA ILE A 140 16.95 27.73 -3.89
C ILE A 140 18.12 28.45 -3.20
N HIS A 141 17.91 28.95 -1.99
CA HIS A 141 18.95 29.65 -1.24
C HIS A 141 20.14 28.76 -0.89
N GLU A 142 19.89 27.53 -0.44
CA GLU A 142 20.94 26.61 0.01
C GLU A 142 21.67 25.88 -1.12
N SER A 143 20.95 25.57 -2.21
CA SER A 143 21.42 24.62 -3.23
C SER A 143 21.59 25.21 -4.62
N MET A 144 21.12 26.45 -4.87
CA MET A 144 21.16 27.08 -6.19
C MET A 144 21.94 28.41 -6.22
N PRO A 145 22.53 28.76 -7.37
CA PRO A 145 22.77 27.89 -8.54
C PRO A 145 23.72 26.73 -8.18
N PHE A 146 23.76 25.68 -9.00
CA PHE A 146 24.63 24.53 -8.72
C PHE A 146 26.13 24.92 -8.68
N PHE A 147 26.53 25.95 -9.44
CA PHE A 147 27.90 26.43 -9.47
C PHE A 147 27.96 27.97 -9.59
N PRO A 148 28.54 28.69 -8.61
CA PRO A 148 28.91 28.21 -7.28
C PRO A 148 27.67 27.93 -6.41
N THR A 149 27.65 26.80 -5.71
CA THR A 149 26.51 26.38 -4.86
C THR A 149 26.18 27.41 -3.78
N GLY A 150 24.91 27.84 -3.71
CA GLY A 150 24.42 28.75 -2.67
C GLY A 150 24.92 30.18 -2.81
N SER A 151 25.22 30.64 -4.03
CA SER A 151 25.75 31.99 -4.27
C SER A 151 24.71 33.09 -4.30
N LEU A 152 23.41 32.76 -4.24
CA LEU A 152 22.32 33.74 -4.22
C LEU A 152 22.18 34.37 -2.83
N SER A 153 21.90 35.67 -2.78
CA SER A 153 21.43 36.29 -1.54
C SER A 153 20.06 35.74 -1.13
N GLU A 154 19.69 35.93 0.14
CA GLU A 154 18.35 35.57 0.61
C GLU A 154 17.25 36.28 -0.19
N ASP A 155 17.43 37.58 -0.47
CA ASP A 155 16.50 38.36 -1.30
C ASP A 155 16.37 37.79 -2.71
N GLN A 156 17.50 37.45 -3.36
CA GLN A 156 17.52 36.86 -4.69
C GLN A 156 16.84 35.47 -4.72
N ALA A 157 16.95 34.69 -3.65
CA ALA A 157 16.28 33.41 -3.54
C ALA A 157 14.76 33.57 -3.45
N TRP A 158 14.27 34.54 -2.68
CA TRP A 158 12.84 34.85 -2.60
C TRP A 158 12.29 35.46 -3.89
N GLU A 159 13.04 36.37 -4.52
CA GLU A 159 12.73 36.91 -5.85
C GLU A 159 12.60 35.78 -6.89
N LEU A 160 13.58 34.88 -6.94
CA LEU A 160 13.55 33.74 -7.85
C LEU A 160 12.38 32.79 -7.56
N THR A 161 12.04 32.59 -6.28
CA THR A 161 10.88 31.80 -5.87
C THR A 161 9.57 32.43 -6.34
N ALA A 162 9.42 33.75 -6.20
CA ALA A 162 8.25 34.49 -6.68
C ALA A 162 8.09 34.35 -8.20
N HIS A 163 9.19 34.46 -8.94
CA HIS A 163 9.18 34.25 -10.40
C HIS A 163 8.78 32.82 -10.78
N ILE A 164 9.31 31.79 -10.10
CA ILE A 164 8.96 30.40 -10.37
C ILE A 164 7.48 30.11 -10.06
N LEU A 165 6.91 30.74 -9.03
CA LEU A 165 5.48 30.66 -8.77
C LEU A 165 4.65 31.32 -9.88
N ASP A 166 5.06 32.47 -10.39
CA ASP A 166 4.42 33.11 -11.55
C ASP A 166 4.47 32.23 -12.80
N LEU A 167 5.59 31.54 -13.06
CA LEU A 167 5.70 30.56 -14.14
C LEU A 167 4.70 29.39 -14.04
N ASN A 168 4.14 29.14 -12.85
CA ASN A 168 3.18 28.08 -12.58
C ASN A 168 1.76 28.60 -12.28
N ASP A 169 1.48 29.87 -12.57
CA ASP A 169 0.19 30.54 -12.29
C ASP A 169 -0.18 30.52 -10.79
N LYS A 170 0.82 30.59 -9.91
CA LYS A 170 0.67 30.56 -8.44
C LYS A 170 1.16 31.83 -7.73
N GLY A 171 1.86 32.71 -8.44
CA GLY A 171 2.37 33.94 -7.84
C GLY A 171 1.31 35.02 -7.70
N ASN A 172 1.63 36.03 -6.88
CA ASN A 172 0.80 37.20 -6.64
C ASN A 172 1.69 38.44 -6.70
N PRO A 173 1.56 39.30 -7.74
CA PRO A 173 2.42 40.46 -7.93
C PRO A 173 2.25 41.54 -6.84
N GLU A 174 1.19 41.47 -6.02
CA GLU A 174 0.95 42.39 -4.91
C GLU A 174 1.55 41.91 -3.58
N MET A 175 2.16 40.72 -3.54
CA MET A 175 2.65 40.08 -2.32
C MET A 175 4.14 39.77 -2.41
N ASP A 176 4.93 40.41 -1.55
CA ASP A 176 6.34 40.05 -1.38
C ASP A 176 6.47 38.80 -0.50
N LEU A 177 7.11 37.78 -1.03
CA LEU A 177 7.48 36.55 -0.32
C LEU A 177 8.61 36.83 0.65
N SER A 178 8.52 36.17 1.80
CA SER A 178 9.52 36.16 2.86
C SER A 178 9.45 34.83 3.61
N GLY A 179 10.40 34.59 4.52
CA GLY A 179 10.36 33.44 5.41
C GLY A 179 9.12 33.37 6.34
N THR A 180 8.32 34.43 6.45
CA THR A 180 7.17 34.48 7.37
C THR A 180 5.80 34.19 6.74
N ASN A 181 5.66 34.35 5.41
CA ASN A 181 4.39 34.17 4.70
C ASN A 181 4.42 33.06 3.64
N SER A 182 5.60 32.66 3.17
CA SER A 182 5.78 31.70 2.08
C SER A 182 5.33 30.27 2.41
N ALA A 183 5.25 29.89 3.69
CA ALA A 183 4.78 28.57 4.10
C ALA A 183 3.28 28.33 3.83
N ALA A 184 2.50 29.41 3.64
CA ALA A 184 1.06 29.32 3.36
C ALA A 184 0.73 29.16 1.86
N ILE A 185 1.73 29.27 0.97
CA ILE A 185 1.54 29.27 -0.48
C ILE A 185 1.94 27.91 -1.04
N LEU A 186 0.99 27.21 -1.66
CA LEU A 186 1.19 25.88 -2.24
C LEU A 186 1.78 25.97 -3.65
N VAL A 187 2.82 25.17 -3.92
CA VAL A 187 3.59 25.22 -5.18
C VAL A 187 2.96 24.34 -6.28
N HIS A 188 2.21 23.29 -5.94
CA HIS A 188 1.64 22.37 -6.93
C HIS A 188 0.32 22.86 -7.58
N GLN A 189 0.17 22.62 -8.89
CA GLN A 189 -1.13 22.70 -9.59
C GLN A 189 -2.04 21.53 -9.17
N GLU A 190 -3.34 21.78 -9.02
CA GLU A 190 -4.35 20.72 -8.90
C GLU A 190 -4.31 19.88 -10.18
N ALA A 191 -3.73 18.69 -10.12
CA ALA A 191 -3.64 17.86 -11.29
C ALA A 191 -5.02 17.26 -11.63
N LYS A 192 -5.34 17.29 -12.93
CA LYS A 192 -6.65 16.90 -13.45
C LYS A 192 -6.90 15.42 -13.14
N LEU A 193 -7.92 15.16 -12.31
CA LEU A 193 -8.32 13.81 -11.92
C LEU A 193 -8.54 12.94 -13.17
N PRO A 194 -8.07 11.68 -13.19
CA PRO A 194 -8.40 10.74 -14.25
C PRO A 194 -9.92 10.59 -14.36
N GLY A 195 -10.40 10.30 -15.57
CA GLY A 195 -11.82 10.05 -15.81
C GLY A 195 -12.35 8.91 -14.93
N THR A 196 -13.65 8.89 -14.69
CA THR A 196 -14.25 7.88 -13.80
C THR A 196 -13.97 6.45 -14.29
N GLU A 197 -13.24 5.67 -13.49
CA GLU A 197 -12.88 4.28 -13.79
C GLU A 197 -14.02 3.27 -13.54
N LEU A 198 -15.16 3.77 -13.05
CA LEU A 198 -16.33 3.01 -12.64
C LEU A 198 -16.86 2.03 -13.72
N PRO A 199 -16.97 2.42 -15.01
CA PRO A 199 -17.51 1.51 -16.04
C PRO A 199 -16.65 0.26 -16.24
N GLY A 200 -15.33 0.40 -16.27
CA GLY A 200 -14.40 -0.72 -16.45
C GLY A 200 -14.45 -1.72 -15.28
N ILE A 201 -14.57 -1.20 -14.06
CA ILE A 201 -14.58 -2.02 -12.84
C ILE A 201 -15.92 -2.78 -12.68
N LEU A 202 -17.04 -2.14 -13.03
CA LEU A 202 -18.35 -2.81 -13.02
C LEU A 202 -18.41 -3.94 -14.04
N ILE A 203 -17.82 -3.73 -15.22
CA ILE A 203 -17.69 -4.76 -16.26
C ILE A 203 -16.83 -5.93 -15.76
N LEU A 204 -15.66 -5.66 -15.16
CA LEU A 204 -14.80 -6.71 -14.58
C LEU A 204 -15.53 -7.51 -13.49
N SER A 205 -16.25 -6.82 -12.62
CA SER A 205 -17.01 -7.44 -11.52
C SER A 205 -18.10 -8.37 -12.07
N LEU A 206 -18.85 -7.94 -13.08
CA LEU A 206 -19.84 -8.77 -13.76
C LEU A 206 -19.21 -10.02 -14.40
N PHE A 207 -18.05 -9.89 -15.03
CA PHE A 207 -17.34 -11.04 -15.61
C PHE A 207 -16.88 -12.05 -14.58
N LEU A 208 -16.36 -11.57 -13.46
CA LEU A 208 -15.97 -12.44 -12.35
C LEU A 208 -17.18 -13.22 -11.83
N VAL A 209 -18.34 -12.57 -11.66
CA VAL A 209 -19.58 -13.27 -11.27
C VAL A 209 -19.97 -14.35 -12.28
N ILE A 210 -19.95 -14.05 -13.58
CA ILE A 210 -20.27 -15.03 -14.63
C ILE A 210 -19.28 -16.21 -14.60
N ALA A 211 -17.99 -15.94 -14.41
CA ALA A 211 -16.96 -16.97 -14.30
C ALA A 211 -17.18 -17.89 -13.08
N ALA A 212 -17.55 -17.33 -11.92
CA ALA A 212 -17.90 -18.13 -10.74
C ALA A 212 -19.10 -19.06 -11.00
N VAL A 213 -20.15 -18.55 -11.64
CA VAL A 213 -21.33 -19.36 -11.99
C VAL A 213 -20.94 -20.50 -12.94
N TYR A 214 -20.11 -20.20 -13.94
CA TYR A 214 -19.64 -21.18 -14.91
C TYR A 214 -18.77 -22.28 -14.28
N ILE A 215 -17.79 -21.91 -13.43
CA ILE A 215 -16.94 -22.88 -12.70
C ILE A 215 -17.79 -23.75 -11.78
N SER A 216 -18.79 -23.17 -11.10
CA SER A 216 -19.75 -23.90 -10.26
C SER A 216 -20.53 -24.96 -11.04
N GLN A 217 -20.91 -24.65 -12.29
CA GLN A 217 -21.59 -25.60 -13.17
C GLN A 217 -20.63 -26.72 -13.64
N LEU A 218 -19.40 -26.38 -14.04
CA LEU A 218 -18.40 -27.37 -14.48
C LEU A 218 -17.98 -28.32 -13.35
N SER A 219 -17.86 -27.83 -12.12
CA SER A 219 -17.52 -28.67 -10.96
C SER A 219 -18.55 -29.77 -10.69
N LYS A 220 -19.80 -29.64 -11.17
CA LYS A 220 -20.84 -30.66 -11.03
C LYS A 220 -20.75 -31.76 -12.11
N GLU A 221 -19.99 -31.56 -13.18
CA GLU A 221 -19.93 -32.48 -14.33
C GLU A 221 -18.79 -33.52 -14.27
N GLY A 222 -18.02 -33.58 -13.17
CA GLY A 222 -17.20 -34.74 -12.80
C GLY A 222 -16.30 -35.33 -13.89
N THR A 223 -15.21 -34.65 -14.29
CA THR A 223 -14.20 -35.25 -15.17
C THR A 223 -12.99 -35.75 -14.36
N THR A 224 -12.88 -37.09 -14.29
CA THR A 224 -11.69 -37.81 -13.85
C THR A 224 -10.76 -38.02 -15.05
N GLU A 225 -10.02 -36.99 -15.47
CA GLU A 225 -8.86 -37.22 -16.33
C GLU A 225 -7.57 -37.15 -15.52
N THR A 226 -6.88 -38.29 -15.44
CA THR A 226 -5.53 -38.43 -14.89
C THR A 226 -4.52 -37.78 -15.83
N ARG A 227 -4.23 -36.49 -15.62
CA ARG A 227 -3.09 -35.80 -16.25
C ARG A 227 -1.78 -36.09 -15.50
N ARG A 228 -0.66 -36.17 -16.25
CA ARG A 228 0.71 -36.27 -15.72
C ARG A 228 0.95 -35.22 -14.62
N GLY A 229 1.63 -35.62 -13.54
CA GLY A 229 1.85 -34.76 -12.37
C GLY A 229 2.69 -33.54 -12.70
N ASN A 230 2.09 -32.35 -12.57
CA ASN A 230 2.77 -31.05 -12.58
C ASN A 230 2.87 -30.47 -11.16
N PHE A 231 3.62 -29.38 -10.98
CA PHE A 231 3.71 -28.60 -9.72
C PHE A 231 2.33 -28.35 -9.08
N PHE A 232 1.33 -27.99 -9.89
CA PHE A 232 -0.05 -27.76 -9.45
C PHE A 232 -0.72 -28.99 -8.82
N HIS A 233 -0.25 -30.20 -9.12
CA HIS A 233 -0.74 -31.42 -8.48
C HIS A 233 -0.18 -31.64 -7.07
N HIS A 234 0.79 -30.84 -6.62
CA HIS A 234 1.28 -30.83 -5.25
C HIS A 234 0.64 -29.75 -4.37
N LEU A 235 -0.06 -28.77 -4.96
CA LEU A 235 -0.78 -27.71 -4.24
C LEU A 235 -1.97 -28.24 -3.43
N HIS A 236 -2.65 -29.29 -3.89
CA HIS A 236 -3.74 -29.93 -3.17
C HIS A 236 -3.57 -31.45 -3.17
N PRO A 237 -4.02 -32.18 -2.13
CA PRO A 237 -4.08 -33.64 -2.18
C PRO A 237 -5.06 -34.12 -3.28
N ALA A 238 -4.93 -35.38 -3.73
CA ALA A 238 -5.79 -35.93 -4.77
C ALA A 238 -7.26 -36.05 -4.31
N THR A 239 -7.48 -36.38 -3.04
CA THR A 239 -8.81 -36.42 -2.41
C THR A 239 -8.73 -35.99 -0.95
N ILE A 240 -9.80 -35.37 -0.44
CA ILE A 240 -9.95 -35.03 0.98
C ILE A 240 -11.26 -35.61 1.55
N PRO A 241 -11.35 -35.88 2.86
CA PRO A 241 -12.63 -36.24 3.47
C PRO A 241 -13.69 -35.17 3.22
N GLU A 242 -14.89 -35.58 2.81
CA GLU A 242 -15.98 -34.68 2.42
C GLU A 242 -16.36 -33.73 3.55
N ALA A 243 -16.40 -34.21 4.80
CA ALA A 243 -16.72 -33.40 5.97
C ALA A 243 -15.78 -32.18 6.11
N GLN A 244 -14.52 -32.32 5.70
CA GLN A 244 -13.53 -31.25 5.75
C GLN A 244 -13.64 -30.26 4.58
N SER A 245 -14.35 -30.60 3.50
CA SER A 245 -14.50 -29.77 2.31
C SER A 245 -15.75 -28.88 2.33
N LYS A 246 -16.60 -29.04 3.35
CA LYS A 246 -17.87 -28.31 3.43
C LYS A 246 -17.63 -26.85 3.81
N PHE A 247 -18.21 -25.95 3.01
CA PHE A 247 -18.10 -24.51 3.26
C PHE A 247 -18.64 -24.11 4.63
N ASN A 248 -19.76 -24.68 5.08
CA ASN A 248 -20.31 -24.41 6.42
C ASN A 248 -19.40 -24.85 7.58
N PHE A 249 -18.40 -25.71 7.32
CA PHE A 249 -17.42 -26.12 8.30
C PHE A 249 -16.16 -25.25 8.25
N THR A 250 -15.60 -25.04 7.06
CA THR A 250 -14.33 -24.31 6.90
C THR A 250 -14.50 -22.79 6.81
N LEU A 251 -15.69 -22.35 6.42
CA LEU A 251 -16.06 -20.98 6.02
C LEU A 251 -15.19 -20.42 4.90
N GLY A 252 -14.46 -21.29 4.16
CA GLY A 252 -13.45 -20.86 3.19
C GLY A 252 -12.26 -20.09 3.78
N ALA A 253 -12.24 -19.85 5.11
CA ALA A 253 -11.40 -18.82 5.72
C ALA A 253 -9.89 -19.02 5.50
N GLY A 254 -9.41 -20.27 5.49
CA GLY A 254 -7.99 -20.53 5.19
C GLY A 254 -7.59 -20.19 3.75
N GLY A 255 -8.45 -20.51 2.77
CA GLY A 255 -8.22 -20.17 1.37
C GLY A 255 -8.39 -18.67 1.10
N LEU A 256 -9.38 -18.04 1.75
CA LEU A 256 -9.59 -16.59 1.68
C LEU A 256 -8.43 -15.80 2.28
N ALA A 257 -7.83 -16.26 3.39
CA ALA A 257 -6.65 -15.62 3.96
C ALA A 257 -5.46 -15.62 2.97
N ILE A 258 -5.24 -16.74 2.26
CA ILE A 258 -4.22 -16.81 1.20
C ILE A 258 -4.56 -15.85 0.06
N PHE A 259 -5.82 -15.81 -0.37
CA PHE A 259 -6.27 -14.90 -1.43
C PHE A 259 -6.01 -13.43 -1.09
N PHE A 260 -6.43 -12.96 0.09
CA PHE A 260 -6.19 -11.58 0.52
C PHE A 260 -4.70 -11.28 0.70
N SER A 261 -3.91 -12.25 1.19
CA SER A 261 -2.44 -12.10 1.27
C SER A 261 -1.79 -11.94 -0.11
N LEU A 262 -2.28 -12.66 -1.12
CA LEU A 262 -1.79 -12.53 -2.50
C LEU A 262 -2.20 -11.19 -3.11
N VAL A 263 -3.43 -10.72 -2.86
CA VAL A 263 -3.86 -9.39 -3.29
C VAL A 263 -2.94 -8.33 -2.68
N LEU A 264 -2.70 -8.38 -1.36
CA LEU A 264 -1.80 -7.46 -0.66
C LEU A 264 -0.38 -7.46 -1.23
N LEU A 265 0.18 -8.64 -1.50
CA LEU A 265 1.51 -8.75 -2.07
C LEU A 265 1.59 -8.08 -3.45
N ILE A 266 0.59 -8.28 -4.30
CA ILE A 266 0.56 -7.73 -5.64
C ILE A 266 0.31 -6.22 -5.60
N THR A 267 -0.70 -5.76 -4.86
CA THR A 267 -1.02 -4.32 -4.79
C THR A 267 0.09 -3.55 -4.08
N GLY A 268 0.67 -4.11 -3.01
CA GLY A 268 1.78 -3.47 -2.30
C GLY A 268 3.02 -3.33 -3.17
N ALA A 269 3.36 -4.35 -3.97
CA ALA A 269 4.44 -4.26 -4.95
C ALA A 269 4.19 -3.19 -6.03
N LEU A 270 2.93 -2.94 -6.41
CA LEU A 270 2.57 -1.86 -7.33
C LEU A 270 2.68 -0.48 -6.68
N GLU A 271 2.24 -0.35 -5.42
CA GLU A 271 2.34 0.91 -4.66
C GLU A 271 3.79 1.33 -4.42
N MET A 272 4.70 0.35 -4.24
CA MET A 272 6.13 0.61 -4.08
C MET A 272 6.76 1.40 -5.24
N TYR A 273 6.21 1.35 -6.46
CA TYR A 273 6.73 2.14 -7.59
C TYR A 273 6.51 3.64 -7.44
N TYR A 274 5.50 4.05 -6.67
CA TYR A 274 5.10 5.45 -6.52
C TYR A 274 5.44 6.00 -5.13
N TYR A 275 5.57 5.15 -4.12
CA TYR A 275 5.76 5.56 -2.74
C TYR A 275 7.15 6.14 -2.45
N LEU A 276 7.20 7.30 -1.80
CA LEU A 276 8.43 7.95 -1.34
C LEU A 276 8.59 7.81 0.18
N PRO A 277 9.54 7.02 0.70
CA PRO A 277 9.68 6.74 2.13
C PRO A 277 10.43 7.86 2.89
N THR A 278 10.03 9.12 2.69
CA THR A 278 10.53 10.30 3.41
C THR A 278 9.38 11.03 4.08
N PRO A 279 9.57 11.70 5.23
CA PRO A 279 8.47 12.38 5.92
C PRO A 279 7.71 13.39 5.04
N GLY A 280 8.44 14.17 4.22
CA GLY A 280 7.82 15.11 3.28
C GLY A 280 7.13 14.43 2.07
N GLY A 281 7.62 13.26 1.63
CA GLY A 281 7.11 12.60 0.42
C GLY A 281 6.09 11.48 0.66
N ALA A 282 5.98 10.92 1.87
CA ALA A 282 5.19 9.71 2.10
C ALA A 282 3.69 9.93 1.92
N ALA A 283 3.11 10.90 2.65
CA ALA A 283 1.69 11.24 2.51
C ALA A 283 1.39 11.79 1.10
N GLU A 284 2.26 12.67 0.59
CA GLU A 284 2.11 13.27 -0.74
C GLU A 284 2.10 12.21 -1.86
N SER A 285 3.06 11.29 -1.86
CA SER A 285 3.13 10.22 -2.87
C SER A 285 1.89 9.33 -2.87
N ILE A 286 1.26 9.10 -1.71
CA ILE A 286 -0.02 8.39 -1.61
C ILE A 286 -1.17 9.22 -2.19
N GLN A 287 -1.18 10.53 -1.98
CA GLN A 287 -2.17 11.44 -2.58
C GLN A 287 -2.00 11.48 -4.11
N VAL A 288 -0.77 11.55 -4.61
CA VAL A 288 -0.44 11.46 -6.04
C VAL A 288 -0.89 10.11 -6.63
N LEU A 289 -0.58 9.00 -5.96
CA LEU A 289 -1.07 7.67 -6.34
C LEU A 289 -2.59 7.65 -6.43
N THR A 290 -3.28 8.23 -5.45
CA THR A 290 -4.74 8.22 -5.38
C THR A 290 -5.36 9.07 -6.47
N SER A 291 -4.81 10.26 -6.72
CA SER A 291 -5.46 11.27 -7.53
C SER A 291 -5.00 11.28 -8.98
N LEU A 292 -3.74 10.91 -9.28
CA LEU A 292 -3.11 11.19 -10.57
C LEU A 292 -2.72 9.93 -11.34
N VAL A 293 -2.48 8.82 -10.65
CA VAL A 293 -2.09 7.56 -11.28
C VAL A 293 -3.35 6.83 -11.78
N PRO A 294 -3.41 6.42 -13.07
CA PRO A 294 -4.52 5.60 -13.57
C PRO A 294 -4.70 4.33 -12.74
N TYR A 295 -5.92 4.06 -12.29
CA TYR A 295 -6.25 2.99 -11.33
C TYR A 295 -5.53 3.06 -9.98
N GLY A 296 -4.78 4.11 -9.66
CA GLY A 296 -4.01 4.20 -8.42
C GLY A 296 -4.89 4.21 -7.17
N ASN A 297 -6.01 4.96 -7.19
CA ASN A 297 -7.03 4.88 -6.13
C ASN A 297 -7.58 3.46 -5.93
N LEU A 298 -7.83 2.73 -7.03
CA LEU A 298 -8.32 1.36 -6.94
C LEU A 298 -7.27 0.42 -6.32
N ILE A 299 -6.01 0.50 -6.76
CA ILE A 299 -4.91 -0.30 -6.21
C ILE A 299 -4.75 -0.05 -4.71
N ARG A 300 -4.75 1.23 -4.31
CA ARG A 300 -4.68 1.67 -2.92
C ARG A 300 -5.83 1.12 -2.08
N ASN A 301 -7.06 1.26 -2.57
CA ASN A 301 -8.24 0.78 -1.86
C ASN A 301 -8.25 -0.76 -1.78
N LEU A 302 -7.83 -1.45 -2.84
CA LEU A 302 -7.67 -2.90 -2.83
C LEU A 302 -6.66 -3.34 -1.78
N HIS A 303 -5.51 -2.66 -1.66
CA HIS A 303 -4.52 -2.97 -0.64
C HIS A 303 -5.09 -2.77 0.76
N PHE A 304 -5.66 -1.59 1.04
CA PHE A 304 -6.24 -1.26 2.34
C PHE A 304 -7.35 -2.25 2.75
N TRP A 305 -8.36 -2.44 1.90
CA TRP A 305 -9.51 -3.30 2.23
C TRP A 305 -9.14 -4.77 2.26
N SER A 306 -8.16 -5.22 1.45
CA SER A 306 -7.65 -6.58 1.55
C SER A 306 -6.96 -6.82 2.90
N ALA A 307 -6.24 -5.85 3.46
CA ALA A 307 -5.68 -5.93 4.81
C ALA A 307 -6.79 -6.09 5.86
N GLN A 308 -7.83 -5.24 5.79
CA GLN A 308 -8.96 -5.30 6.73
C GLN A 308 -9.69 -6.65 6.67
N LEU A 309 -9.98 -7.12 5.45
CA LEU A 309 -10.64 -8.41 5.23
C LEU A 309 -9.76 -9.59 5.63
N LEU A 310 -8.43 -9.49 5.48
CA LEU A 310 -7.49 -10.50 5.95
C LEU A 310 -7.56 -10.65 7.47
N VAL A 311 -7.50 -9.55 8.23
CA VAL A 311 -7.62 -9.58 9.70
C VAL A 311 -8.93 -10.23 10.13
N ILE A 312 -10.06 -9.80 9.55
CA ILE A 312 -11.38 -10.40 9.83
C ILE A 312 -11.38 -11.90 9.52
N THR A 313 -10.86 -12.27 8.35
CA THR A 313 -10.81 -13.68 7.90
C THR A 313 -9.96 -14.53 8.83
N MET A 314 -8.84 -14.00 9.34
CA MET A 314 -8.00 -14.70 10.30
C MET A 314 -8.66 -14.86 11.66
N MET A 315 -9.39 -13.85 12.14
CA MET A 315 -10.18 -13.96 13.37
C MET A 315 -11.26 -15.04 13.24
N VAL A 316 -11.99 -15.07 12.11
CA VAL A 316 -12.95 -16.13 11.79
C VAL A 316 -12.27 -17.50 11.70
N HIS A 317 -11.09 -17.57 11.08
CA HIS A 317 -10.32 -18.80 10.96
C HIS A 317 -9.91 -19.35 12.34
N LEU A 318 -9.36 -18.48 13.21
CA LEU A 318 -8.98 -18.82 14.58
C LEU A 318 -10.20 -19.27 15.40
N ALA A 319 -11.30 -18.50 15.35
CA ALA A 319 -12.55 -18.83 16.02
C ALA A 319 -13.05 -20.21 15.59
N ARG A 320 -13.07 -20.50 14.28
CA ARG A 320 -13.45 -21.84 13.79
C ARG A 320 -12.55 -22.92 14.34
N VAL A 321 -11.22 -22.73 14.34
CA VAL A 321 -10.28 -23.73 14.86
C VAL A 321 -10.51 -24.00 16.35
N ILE A 322 -10.77 -22.97 17.14
CA ILE A 322 -11.06 -23.11 18.58
C ILE A 322 -12.42 -23.81 18.78
N LEU A 323 -13.47 -23.33 18.11
CA LEU A 323 -14.84 -23.81 18.30
C LEU A 323 -15.06 -25.24 17.80
N THR A 324 -14.24 -25.69 16.84
CA THR A 324 -14.27 -27.07 16.32
C THR A 324 -13.24 -27.98 17.00
N GLY A 325 -12.37 -27.46 17.86
CA GLY A 325 -11.29 -28.23 18.48
C GLY A 325 -10.23 -28.72 17.49
N ALA A 326 -10.11 -28.09 16.32
CA ALA A 326 -9.21 -28.53 15.24
C ALA A 326 -7.71 -28.40 15.58
N TYR A 327 -7.38 -27.80 16.73
CA TYR A 327 -6.02 -27.72 17.27
C TYR A 327 -5.57 -29.01 17.98
N ALA A 328 -6.46 -29.98 18.19
CA ALA A 328 -6.14 -31.27 18.81
C ALA A 328 -4.97 -31.99 18.09
N PRO A 329 -4.23 -32.89 18.78
CA PRO A 329 -3.16 -33.67 18.15
C PRO A 329 -3.58 -34.29 16.81
N PRO A 330 -2.72 -34.24 15.77
CA PRO A 330 -1.31 -33.80 15.77
C PRO A 330 -1.08 -32.31 15.49
N ARG A 331 -2.13 -31.46 15.53
CA ARG A 331 -2.11 -30.09 14.98
C ARG A 331 -1.72 -28.99 15.97
N ARG A 332 -1.35 -29.35 17.20
CA ARG A 332 -1.01 -28.39 18.28
C ARG A 332 0.06 -27.38 17.85
N PHE A 333 1.11 -27.85 17.19
CA PHE A 333 2.16 -26.99 16.67
C PHE A 333 1.66 -26.10 15.51
N ASN A 334 0.82 -26.63 14.63
CA ASN A 334 0.24 -25.84 13.54
C ASN A 334 -0.67 -24.72 14.04
N PHE A 335 -1.35 -24.93 15.17
CA PHE A 335 -2.11 -23.89 15.85
C PHE A 335 -1.20 -22.75 16.34
N LEU A 336 -0.04 -23.06 16.94
CA LEU A 336 0.94 -22.04 17.33
C LEU A 336 1.45 -21.26 16.11
N LEU A 337 1.72 -21.93 14.99
CA LEU A 337 2.07 -21.25 13.74
C LEU A 337 0.96 -20.28 13.29
N GLY A 338 -0.30 -20.70 13.41
CA GLY A 338 -1.46 -19.84 13.10
C GLY A 338 -1.56 -18.62 14.01
N LEU A 339 -1.29 -18.76 15.30
CA LEU A 339 -1.24 -17.62 16.24
C LEU A 339 -0.06 -16.69 15.95
N ILE A 340 1.12 -17.24 15.63
CA ILE A 340 2.28 -16.43 15.20
C ILE A 340 1.93 -15.65 13.92
N LEU A 341 1.28 -16.29 12.94
CA LEU A 341 0.82 -15.60 11.73
C LEU A 341 -0.18 -14.49 12.05
N LEU A 342 -1.10 -14.70 13.00
CA LEU A 342 -2.04 -13.65 13.41
C LEU A 342 -1.30 -12.43 13.96
N VAL A 343 -0.34 -12.63 14.86
CA VAL A 343 0.46 -11.54 15.43
C VAL A 343 1.27 -10.84 14.33
N LEU A 344 1.93 -11.59 13.45
CA LEU A 344 2.72 -11.01 12.36
C LEU A 344 1.86 -10.23 11.36
N ILE A 345 0.64 -10.69 11.05
CA ILE A 345 -0.27 -9.98 10.15
C ILE A 345 -0.81 -8.70 10.81
N LEU A 346 -1.09 -8.70 12.12
CA LEU A 346 -1.44 -7.48 12.85
C LEU A 346 -0.27 -6.47 12.87
N LEU A 347 0.98 -6.94 13.00
CA LEU A 347 2.17 -6.09 12.90
C LEU A 347 2.40 -5.58 11.46
N LEU A 348 2.12 -6.41 10.45
CA LEU A 348 2.20 -6.01 9.05
C LEU A 348 1.17 -4.91 8.76
N ASP A 349 -0.07 -5.08 9.21
CA ASP A 349 -1.13 -4.07 9.09
C ASP A 349 -0.73 -2.76 9.81
N PHE A 350 -0.24 -2.85 11.06
CA PHE A 350 0.26 -1.69 11.80
C PHE A 350 1.37 -0.92 11.06
N THR A 351 2.40 -1.64 10.62
CA THR A 351 3.54 -1.01 9.93
C THR A 351 3.10 -0.40 8.61
N GLY A 352 2.17 -1.02 7.88
CA GLY A 352 1.59 -0.47 6.65
C GLY A 352 0.75 0.79 6.90
N TYR A 353 -0.03 0.81 8.00
CA TYR A 353 -0.75 2.01 8.43
C TYR A 353 0.21 3.19 8.65
N VAL A 354 1.33 2.97 9.35
CA VAL A 354 2.33 4.02 9.61
C VAL A 354 2.91 4.60 8.32
N LEU A 355 3.02 3.81 7.24
CA LEU A 355 3.53 4.30 5.95
C LEU A 355 2.65 5.37 5.32
N ARG A 356 1.39 5.53 5.75
CA ARG A 356 0.55 6.64 5.30
C ARG A 356 1.11 8.00 5.69
N TRP A 357 1.82 8.05 6.82
CA TRP A 357 2.47 9.25 7.34
C TRP A 357 1.56 10.50 7.36
N ASP A 358 0.30 10.28 7.71
CA ASP A 358 -0.79 11.27 7.73
C ASP A 358 -1.28 11.53 9.17
N GLU A 359 -2.04 12.60 9.39
CA GLU A 359 -2.58 12.94 10.72
C GLU A 359 -3.43 11.82 11.33
N GLY A 360 -4.13 11.06 10.50
CA GLY A 360 -4.96 9.93 10.90
C GLY A 360 -4.18 8.82 11.63
N ILE A 361 -2.86 8.71 11.44
CA ILE A 361 -2.02 7.72 12.15
C ILE A 361 -1.27 8.26 13.37
N ARG A 362 -1.38 9.56 13.70
CA ARG A 362 -0.56 10.18 14.76
C ARG A 362 -0.65 9.44 16.09
N TRP A 363 -1.86 9.07 16.53
CA TRP A 363 -2.03 8.28 17.76
C TRP A 363 -1.30 6.94 17.69
N ALA A 364 -1.52 6.18 16.61
CA ALA A 364 -0.93 4.86 16.43
C ALA A 364 0.61 4.93 16.36
N LEU A 365 1.14 5.96 15.70
CA LEU A 365 2.57 6.21 15.59
C LEU A 365 3.18 6.61 16.94
N VAL A 366 2.63 7.61 17.62
CA VAL A 366 3.23 8.14 18.86
C VAL A 366 2.95 7.22 20.05
N VAL A 367 1.69 6.93 20.34
CA VAL A 367 1.32 6.11 21.50
C VAL A 367 1.74 4.66 21.29
N GLY A 368 1.45 4.10 20.11
CA GLY A 368 1.78 2.71 19.79
C GLY A 368 3.28 2.42 19.87
N THR A 369 4.14 3.31 19.38
CA THR A 369 5.60 3.11 19.49
C THR A 369 6.12 3.36 20.90
N ASN A 370 5.57 4.33 21.63
CA ASN A 370 5.98 4.61 23.02
C ASN A 370 5.63 3.46 23.98
N LEU A 371 4.69 2.55 23.63
CA LEU A 371 4.48 1.32 24.41
C LEU A 371 5.77 0.49 24.54
N LEU A 372 6.69 0.55 23.56
CA LEU A 372 7.97 -0.16 23.64
C LEU A 372 8.83 0.31 24.83
N LYS A 373 8.81 1.61 25.13
CA LYS A 373 9.55 2.19 26.28
C LYS A 373 9.10 1.62 27.62
N THR A 374 7.86 1.15 27.69
CA THR A 374 7.25 0.64 28.93
C THR A 374 7.78 -0.75 29.33
N ILE A 375 8.47 -1.45 28.43
CA ILE A 375 8.99 -2.79 28.68
C ILE A 375 10.14 -2.71 29.70
N PRO A 376 10.05 -3.40 30.85
CA PRO A 376 11.07 -3.33 31.89
C PRO A 376 12.46 -3.76 31.37
N ARG A 377 13.50 -3.05 31.82
CA ARG A 377 14.93 -3.30 31.55
C ARG A 377 15.41 -3.07 30.11
N VAL A 378 14.59 -3.39 29.10
CA VAL A 378 15.00 -3.34 27.68
C VAL A 378 14.26 -2.29 26.85
N GLY A 379 13.20 -1.67 27.39
CA GLY A 379 12.27 -0.83 26.63
C GLY A 379 12.91 0.35 25.90
N GLU A 380 13.78 1.12 26.57
CA GLU A 380 14.42 2.28 25.94
C GLU A 380 15.36 1.86 24.80
N GLY A 381 16.22 0.86 25.03
CA GLY A 381 17.11 0.33 23.99
C GLY A 381 16.33 -0.28 22.82
N PHE A 382 15.21 -0.96 23.10
CA PHE A 382 14.35 -1.53 22.08
C PHE A 382 13.63 -0.46 21.27
N TYR A 383 13.14 0.60 21.92
CA TYR A 383 12.56 1.77 21.25
C TYR A 383 13.58 2.42 20.31
N GLN A 384 14.79 2.71 20.77
CA GLN A 384 15.85 3.30 19.93
C GLN A 384 16.21 2.40 18.73
N PHE A 385 16.22 1.07 18.92
CA PHE A 385 16.45 0.11 17.84
C PHE A 385 15.32 0.09 16.80
N VAL A 386 14.06 0.16 17.23
CA VAL A 386 12.91 0.11 16.31
C VAL A 386 12.68 1.46 15.63
N ILE A 387 12.78 2.55 16.38
CA ILE A 387 12.37 3.91 15.96
C ILE A 387 13.54 4.71 15.36
N GLY A 388 14.75 4.58 15.93
CA GLY A 388 15.94 5.23 15.40
C GLY A 388 16.15 6.68 15.79
N GLY A 389 15.41 7.17 16.79
CA GLY A 389 15.55 8.49 17.37
C GLY A 389 14.84 8.57 18.72
N ALA A 390 14.90 9.74 19.37
CA ALA A 390 14.18 10.00 20.62
C ALA A 390 12.64 9.98 20.43
N GLU A 391 12.20 10.35 19.22
CA GLU A 391 10.81 10.40 18.79
C GLU A 391 10.67 9.85 17.35
N PRO A 392 9.46 9.47 16.90
CA PRO A 392 9.24 9.02 15.54
C PRO A 392 9.57 10.10 14.50
N GLY A 393 10.35 9.77 13.48
CA GLY A 393 10.75 10.70 12.42
C GLY A 393 11.26 10.00 11.16
N ALA A 394 12.11 10.67 10.37
CA ALA A 394 12.64 10.10 9.12
C ALA A 394 13.30 8.70 9.29
N PRO A 395 14.13 8.45 10.32
CA PRO A 395 14.69 7.11 10.55
C PRO A 395 13.63 6.05 10.84
N THR A 396 12.51 6.44 11.48
CA THR A 396 11.41 5.53 11.80
C THR A 396 10.68 5.10 10.55
N LEU A 397 10.35 6.06 9.67
CA LEU A 397 9.61 5.81 8.45
C LEU A 397 10.35 4.84 7.52
N ILE A 398 11.63 5.08 7.25
CA ILE A 398 12.41 4.20 6.37
C ILE A 398 12.60 2.81 6.98
N ARG A 399 12.74 2.69 8.31
CA ARG A 399 12.81 1.40 9.00
C ARG A 399 11.50 0.64 8.90
N PHE A 400 10.37 1.32 9.11
CA PHE A 400 9.05 0.71 9.02
C PHE A 400 8.75 0.27 7.59
N TYR A 401 9.15 1.06 6.58
CA TYR A 401 9.06 0.69 5.18
C TYR A 401 9.85 -0.60 4.88
N ALA A 402 11.12 -0.66 5.30
CA ALA A 402 11.96 -1.83 5.12
C ALA A 402 11.43 -3.07 5.87
N TRP A 403 10.97 -2.91 7.11
CA TRP A 403 10.37 -4.00 7.88
C TRP A 403 9.05 -4.47 7.30
N HIS A 404 8.21 -3.58 6.80
CA HIS A 404 6.93 -3.95 6.19
C HIS A 404 7.16 -4.81 4.94
N ILE A 405 8.02 -4.36 4.02
CA ILE A 405 8.21 -4.99 2.70
C ILE A 405 9.12 -6.21 2.76
N PHE A 406 10.23 -6.14 3.50
CA PHE A 406 11.20 -7.24 3.54
C PHE A 406 11.05 -8.07 4.82
N GLY A 407 11.12 -7.45 5.98
CA GLY A 407 11.19 -8.20 7.24
C GLY A 407 9.93 -9.04 7.53
N LEU A 408 8.80 -8.36 7.72
CA LEU A 408 7.53 -8.97 8.11
C LEU A 408 6.89 -9.72 6.94
N THR A 409 6.87 -9.15 5.72
CA THR A 409 6.26 -9.82 4.56
C THR A 409 6.95 -11.15 4.23
N LEU A 410 8.28 -11.21 4.23
CA LEU A 410 9.00 -12.48 3.97
C LEU A 410 8.80 -13.49 5.11
N ALA A 411 8.77 -13.03 6.37
CA ALA A 411 8.48 -13.89 7.51
C ALA A 411 7.07 -14.50 7.43
N VAL A 412 6.06 -13.67 7.13
CA VAL A 412 4.67 -14.12 6.93
C VAL A 412 4.60 -15.11 5.76
N ALA A 413 5.25 -14.83 4.63
CA ALA A 413 5.28 -15.73 3.48
C ALA A 413 5.88 -17.10 3.84
N GLY A 414 7.06 -17.11 4.48
CA GLY A 414 7.74 -18.34 4.89
C GLY A 414 6.93 -19.18 5.89
N ILE A 415 6.39 -18.53 6.93
CA ILE A 415 5.56 -19.22 7.94
C ILE A 415 4.24 -19.69 7.34
N THR A 416 3.64 -18.95 6.39
CA THR A 416 2.42 -19.36 5.69
C THR A 416 2.66 -20.63 4.88
N VAL A 417 3.76 -20.71 4.12
CA VAL A 417 4.15 -21.92 3.40
C VAL A 417 4.30 -23.10 4.35
N TRP A 418 4.98 -22.89 5.48
CA TRP A 418 5.17 -23.93 6.50
C TRP A 418 3.86 -24.36 7.18
N HIS A 419 2.97 -23.41 7.48
CA HIS A 419 1.65 -23.66 8.05
C HIS A 419 0.79 -24.52 7.10
N ILE A 420 0.73 -24.17 5.81
CA ILE A 420 0.01 -24.94 4.80
C ILE A 420 0.63 -26.34 4.62
N PHE A 421 1.96 -26.43 4.60
CA PHE A 421 2.66 -27.71 4.56
C PHE A 421 2.27 -28.61 5.74
N LYS A 422 2.21 -28.06 6.95
CA LYS A 422 1.82 -28.80 8.16
C LYS A 422 0.37 -29.27 8.11
N VAL A 423 -0.57 -28.45 7.62
CA VAL A 423 -1.95 -28.88 7.35
C VAL A 423 -1.98 -30.14 6.47
N ARG A 424 -1.16 -30.18 5.41
CA ARG A 424 -1.07 -31.35 4.51
C ARG A 424 -0.42 -32.55 5.21
N ARG A 425 0.68 -32.32 5.91
CA ARG A 425 1.43 -33.36 6.63
C ARG A 425 0.61 -34.03 7.73
N ASP A 426 -0.31 -33.29 8.34
CA ASP A 426 -1.17 -33.70 9.46
C ASP A 426 -2.54 -34.25 9.01
N GLY A 427 -2.67 -34.60 7.73
CA GLY A 427 -3.82 -35.35 7.22
C GLY A 427 -5.02 -34.52 6.76
N GLY A 428 -4.86 -33.22 6.50
CA GLY A 428 -5.92 -32.37 5.93
C GLY A 428 -6.28 -31.19 6.84
N ILE A 429 -7.52 -30.72 6.84
CA ILE A 429 -7.94 -29.48 7.51
C ILE A 429 -8.26 -29.68 9.00
N SER A 430 -8.98 -30.75 9.36
CA SER A 430 -9.41 -30.95 10.77
C SER A 430 -9.70 -32.38 11.22
N ALA A 431 -9.90 -33.37 10.33
CA ALA A 431 -10.16 -34.74 10.80
C ALA A 431 -8.87 -35.53 11.00
N SER A 432 -8.97 -36.54 11.87
CA SER A 432 -7.95 -37.57 12.03
C SER A 432 -7.73 -38.35 10.73
N PRO A 433 -6.51 -38.85 10.48
CA PRO A 433 -6.31 -39.89 9.47
C PRO A 433 -7.27 -41.06 9.74
N PRO A 434 -7.93 -41.61 8.70
CA PRO A 434 -8.87 -42.72 8.88
C PRO A 434 -8.17 -43.94 9.48
N GLU A 435 -8.83 -44.64 10.39
CA GLU A 435 -8.30 -45.89 10.94
C GLU A 435 -8.30 -47.00 9.87
N ARG A 436 -7.47 -48.03 10.05
CA ARG A 436 -7.28 -49.08 9.04
C ARG A 436 -8.60 -49.82 8.80
N GLY A 437 -9.20 -49.63 7.63
CA GLY A 437 -10.49 -50.22 7.24
C GLY A 437 -11.67 -49.24 7.27
N GLU A 438 -11.49 -48.02 7.77
CA GLU A 438 -12.54 -47.01 7.85
C GLU A 438 -12.80 -46.36 6.47
N LYS A 439 -14.01 -46.56 5.93
CA LYS A 439 -14.44 -45.95 4.66
C LYS A 439 -15.01 -44.55 4.93
N THR A 440 -14.17 -43.53 4.83
CA THR A 440 -14.63 -42.13 4.85
C THR A 440 -15.03 -41.70 3.44
N LYS A 441 -16.16 -40.98 3.31
CA LYS A 441 -16.55 -40.37 2.03
C LYS A 441 -15.56 -39.26 1.69
N ARG A 442 -14.95 -39.31 0.50
CA ARG A 442 -13.92 -38.37 0.06
C ARG A 442 -14.37 -37.66 -1.22
N VAL A 443 -13.99 -36.40 -1.35
CA VAL A 443 -14.22 -35.60 -2.55
C VAL A 443 -12.93 -35.47 -3.36
N PRO A 444 -13.01 -35.42 -4.71
CA PRO A 444 -11.85 -35.21 -5.56
C PRO A 444 -11.30 -33.79 -5.43
N ARG A 445 -10.01 -33.63 -5.74
CA ARG A 445 -9.32 -32.34 -5.75
C ARG A 445 -10.06 -31.25 -6.55
N ALA A 446 -10.56 -31.60 -7.73
CA ALA A 446 -11.23 -30.65 -8.61
C ALA A 446 -12.45 -29.99 -7.93
N GLU A 447 -13.20 -30.76 -7.13
CA GLU A 447 -14.34 -30.24 -6.38
C GLU A 447 -13.89 -29.28 -5.26
N LEU A 448 -12.81 -29.62 -4.54
CA LEU A 448 -12.24 -28.74 -3.51
C LEU A 448 -11.74 -27.42 -4.12
N VAL A 449 -10.91 -27.51 -5.17
CA VAL A 449 -10.37 -26.32 -5.86
C VAL A 449 -11.49 -25.46 -6.43
N SER A 450 -12.53 -26.06 -6.99
CA SER A 450 -13.68 -25.30 -7.49
C SER A 450 -14.38 -24.52 -6.37
N LYS A 451 -14.61 -25.14 -5.20
CA LYS A 451 -15.21 -24.46 -4.04
C LYS A 451 -14.34 -23.29 -3.56
N GLU A 452 -13.03 -23.48 -3.50
CA GLU A 452 -12.08 -22.44 -3.10
C GLU A 452 -12.06 -21.29 -4.11
N VAL A 453 -11.96 -21.58 -5.41
CA VAL A 453 -11.97 -20.57 -6.48
C VAL A 453 -13.28 -19.79 -6.50
N ILE A 454 -14.43 -20.45 -6.36
CA ILE A 454 -15.72 -19.76 -6.27
C ILE A 454 -15.75 -18.82 -5.06
N SER A 455 -15.24 -19.27 -3.91
CA SER A 455 -15.15 -18.43 -2.71
C SER A 455 -14.25 -17.21 -2.93
N MET A 456 -13.10 -17.40 -3.59
CA MET A 456 -12.18 -16.31 -3.95
C MET A 456 -12.78 -15.33 -4.95
N ILE A 457 -13.55 -15.80 -5.93
CA ILE A 457 -14.23 -14.93 -6.88
C ILE A 457 -15.29 -14.08 -6.18
N ILE A 458 -16.12 -14.69 -5.31
CA ILE A 458 -17.13 -13.95 -4.55
C ILE A 458 -16.45 -12.91 -3.65
N ALA A 459 -15.40 -13.30 -2.92
CA ALA A 459 -14.63 -12.39 -2.08
C ALA A 459 -13.95 -11.28 -2.89
N GLY A 460 -13.44 -11.59 -4.10
CA GLY A 460 -12.86 -10.62 -5.01
C GLY A 460 -13.87 -9.61 -5.53
N VAL A 461 -15.10 -10.03 -5.85
CA VAL A 461 -16.19 -9.12 -6.21
C VAL A 461 -16.56 -8.22 -5.03
N VAL A 462 -16.69 -8.76 -3.82
CA VAL A 462 -16.94 -7.96 -2.61
C VAL A 462 -15.83 -6.95 -2.38
N LEU A 463 -14.57 -7.38 -2.48
CA LEU A 463 -13.40 -6.51 -2.31
C LEU A 463 -13.35 -5.41 -3.38
N LEU A 464 -13.65 -5.72 -4.65
CA LEU A 464 -13.71 -4.72 -5.72
C LEU A 464 -14.81 -3.69 -5.46
N LEU A 465 -16.02 -4.13 -5.12
CA LEU A 465 -17.13 -3.23 -4.81
C LEU A 465 -16.79 -2.35 -3.61
N LEU A 466 -16.24 -2.95 -2.54
CA LEU A 466 -15.80 -2.21 -1.35
C LEU A 466 -14.73 -1.16 -1.70
N SER A 467 -13.77 -1.52 -2.54
CA SER A 467 -12.65 -0.64 -2.95
C SER A 467 -13.09 0.50 -3.88
N VAL A 468 -14.22 0.35 -4.56
CA VAL A 468 -14.79 1.39 -5.43
C VAL A 468 -15.68 2.34 -4.65
N PHE A 469 -16.55 1.80 -3.79
CA PHE A 469 -17.61 2.57 -3.14
C PHE A 469 -17.24 3.10 -1.77
N VAL A 470 -16.22 2.52 -1.12
CA VAL A 470 -15.76 2.96 0.20
C VAL A 470 -14.28 3.31 0.07
N PRO A 471 -13.93 4.61 -0.06
CA PRO A 471 -12.53 5.00 -0.20
C PRO A 471 -11.75 4.65 1.06
N ALA A 472 -10.52 4.18 0.90
CA ALA A 472 -9.64 3.96 2.05
C ALA A 472 -9.27 5.30 2.69
N PRO A 473 -9.24 5.41 4.04
CA PRO A 473 -9.01 6.68 4.72
C PRO A 473 -7.68 7.31 4.31
N ILE A 474 -7.70 8.60 4.00
CA ILE A 474 -6.53 9.43 3.70
C ILE A 474 -6.70 10.74 4.44
N ASP A 475 -5.65 11.19 5.11
CA ASP A 475 -5.64 12.46 5.83
C ASP A 475 -4.54 13.38 5.27
N GLN A 476 -4.48 14.60 5.79
CA GLN A 476 -3.42 15.55 5.51
C GLN A 476 -2.06 15.05 6.03
N PRO A 477 -0.93 15.44 5.40
CA PRO A 477 0.40 15.04 5.82
C PRO A 477 0.68 15.36 7.29
N LEU A 478 1.44 14.50 7.95
CA LEU A 478 1.79 14.66 9.35
C LEU A 478 2.67 15.91 9.58
N LEU A 479 2.20 16.85 10.39
CA LEU A 479 2.99 18.04 10.78
C LEU A 479 4.00 17.70 11.88
N GLU A 480 5.27 18.11 11.73
CA GLU A 480 6.37 17.78 12.68
C GLU A 480 6.08 18.17 14.14
N ASN A 481 5.36 19.28 14.37
CA ASN A 481 5.01 19.77 15.71
C ASN A 481 3.49 19.72 16.02
N GLY A 482 2.74 18.88 15.30
CA GLY A 482 1.31 18.73 15.55
C GLY A 482 1.04 18.15 16.95
N ALA A 483 0.19 18.83 17.72
CA ALA A 483 -0.36 18.23 18.94
C ALA A 483 -1.12 16.94 18.58
N LEU A 484 -1.28 16.02 19.54
CA LEU A 484 -2.28 14.97 19.41
C LEU A 484 -3.67 15.63 19.39
N VAL A 485 -4.14 15.97 18.19
CA VAL A 485 -5.50 16.48 17.99
C VAL A 485 -6.46 15.32 18.23
N GLY A 486 -7.52 15.58 19.00
CA GLY A 486 -8.35 14.58 19.69
C GLY A 486 -9.14 13.58 18.84
N ASP A 487 -8.96 13.55 17.51
CA ASP A 487 -9.70 12.66 16.60
C ASP A 487 -8.88 11.48 16.07
N SER A 488 -7.55 11.44 16.29
CA SER A 488 -6.72 10.31 15.84
C SER A 488 -6.92 9.07 16.73
N ARG A 489 -7.23 7.92 16.10
CA ARG A 489 -7.54 6.65 16.77
C ARG A 489 -6.62 5.53 16.28
N ALA A 490 -6.43 4.52 17.11
CA ALA A 490 -5.83 3.26 16.68
C ALA A 490 -6.66 2.61 15.57
N PRO A 491 -6.04 1.79 14.69
CA PRO A 491 -6.79 0.89 13.82
C PRO A 491 -7.79 0.06 14.61
N TRP A 492 -8.94 -0.28 14.00
CA TRP A 492 -10.07 -0.89 14.73
C TRP A 492 -9.70 -2.17 15.50
N PHE A 493 -8.75 -2.95 14.99
CA PHE A 493 -8.25 -4.17 15.64
C PHE A 493 -7.34 -3.92 16.85
N PHE A 494 -6.95 -2.67 17.10
CA PHE A 494 -6.22 -2.20 18.29
C PHE A 494 -7.01 -1.23 19.16
N LEU A 495 -8.26 -0.88 18.80
CA LEU A 495 -9.09 -0.02 19.65
C LEU A 495 -9.29 -0.59 21.05
N TRP A 496 -9.37 -1.90 21.20
CA TRP A 496 -9.45 -2.52 22.53
C TRP A 496 -8.20 -2.29 23.38
N ILE A 497 -7.01 -2.13 22.77
CA ILE A 497 -5.76 -1.79 23.46
C ILE A 497 -5.79 -0.30 23.83
N GLN A 498 -6.21 0.56 22.89
CA GLN A 498 -6.40 1.99 23.18
C GLN A 498 -7.37 2.20 24.34
N GLU A 499 -8.49 1.47 24.37
CA GLU A 499 -9.46 1.50 25.44
C GLU A 499 -8.83 1.08 26.77
N THR A 500 -8.07 -0.03 26.80
CA THR A 500 -7.49 -0.51 28.05
C THR A 500 -6.41 0.41 28.62
N LEU A 501 -5.73 1.20 27.77
CA LEU A 501 -4.74 2.18 28.22
C LEU A 501 -5.35 3.28 29.11
N GLN A 502 -6.66 3.52 29.03
CA GLN A 502 -7.35 4.48 29.92
C GLN A 502 -7.40 4.00 31.38
N TYR A 503 -7.22 2.70 31.64
CA TYR A 503 -7.29 2.11 32.98
C TYR A 503 -5.97 2.21 33.79
N GLY A 504 -4.96 2.92 33.27
CA GLY A 504 -3.78 3.30 34.05
C GLY A 504 -2.47 2.82 33.44
N ASN A 505 -1.79 1.88 34.09
CA ASN A 505 -0.40 1.52 33.76
C ASN A 505 -0.24 1.04 32.29
N PRO A 506 0.51 1.77 31.43
CA PRO A 506 0.62 1.44 30.02
C PRO A 506 1.28 0.09 29.72
N PHE A 507 2.23 -0.36 30.57
CA PHE A 507 2.83 -1.68 30.42
C PHE A 507 1.81 -2.79 30.68
N LEU A 508 1.05 -2.70 31.77
CA LEU A 508 0.06 -3.72 32.11
C LEU A 508 -1.05 -3.82 31.07
N TRP A 509 -1.62 -2.69 30.67
CA TRP A 509 -2.80 -2.66 29.81
C TRP A 509 -2.49 -2.63 28.32
N GLY A 510 -1.33 -2.09 27.92
CA GLY A 510 -0.91 -1.99 26.52
C GLY A 510 0.01 -3.10 26.05
N VAL A 511 0.72 -3.78 26.95
CA VAL A 511 1.71 -4.82 26.59
C VAL A 511 1.39 -6.16 27.24
N ALA A 512 1.26 -6.20 28.58
CA ALA A 512 1.11 -7.46 29.31
C ALA A 512 -0.25 -8.13 29.05
N LEU A 513 -1.34 -7.36 28.97
CA LEU A 513 -2.68 -7.90 28.70
C LEU A 513 -2.78 -8.53 27.30
N PRO A 514 -2.41 -7.87 26.18
CA PRO A 514 -2.35 -8.52 24.87
C PRO A 514 -1.46 -9.75 24.83
N LEU A 515 -0.27 -9.68 25.45
CA LEU A 515 0.62 -10.82 25.53
C LEU A 515 -0.02 -11.99 26.30
N ALA A 516 -0.68 -11.71 27.43
CA ALA A 516 -1.40 -12.71 28.21
C ALA A 516 -2.53 -13.34 27.39
N ALA A 517 -3.30 -12.57 26.62
CA ALA A 517 -4.35 -13.11 25.74
C ALA A 517 -3.77 -14.08 24.69
N VAL A 518 -2.68 -13.70 24.03
CA VAL A 518 -2.00 -14.57 23.05
C VAL A 518 -1.43 -15.82 23.71
N ILE A 519 -0.81 -15.70 24.89
CA ILE A 519 -0.27 -16.84 25.65
C ILE A 519 -1.40 -17.79 26.06
N LEU A 520 -2.50 -17.28 26.63
CA LEU A 520 -3.65 -18.08 27.03
C LEU A 520 -4.25 -18.84 25.84
N LEU A 521 -4.41 -18.18 24.69
CA LEU A 521 -4.82 -18.85 23.45
C LEU A 521 -3.80 -19.91 23.03
N GLY A 522 -2.50 -19.61 23.08
CA GLY A 522 -1.42 -20.53 22.72
C GLY A 522 -1.33 -21.77 23.61
N LEU A 523 -1.76 -21.67 24.87
CA LEU A 523 -1.80 -22.78 25.82
C LEU A 523 -3.02 -23.69 25.64
N LEU A 524 -4.09 -23.24 24.97
CA LEU A 524 -5.31 -24.03 24.75
C LEU A 524 -5.03 -25.45 24.23
N PRO A 525 -4.21 -25.66 23.18
CA PRO A 525 -3.97 -27.00 22.64
C PRO A 525 -3.21 -27.93 23.56
N TYR A 526 -2.55 -27.41 24.59
CA TYR A 526 -1.70 -28.16 25.52
C TYR A 526 -2.41 -28.46 26.84
N VAL A 527 -3.20 -27.51 27.34
CA VAL A 527 -3.91 -27.64 28.61
C VAL A 527 -5.29 -28.27 28.44
N LEU A 528 -5.98 -27.99 27.32
CA LEU A 528 -7.38 -28.41 27.09
C LEU A 528 -7.60 -29.30 25.84
N PRO A 529 -6.72 -30.27 25.47
CA PRO A 529 -6.91 -31.09 24.27
C PRO A 529 -7.86 -32.27 24.52
N ASN A 530 -9.15 -32.00 24.78
CA ASN A 530 -10.10 -33.03 25.18
C ASN A 530 -11.10 -33.44 24.08
N ALA A 531 -11.01 -32.87 22.87
CA ALA A 531 -11.83 -33.32 21.74
C ALA A 531 -11.46 -34.77 21.37
N LYS A 532 -12.43 -35.69 21.47
CA LYS A 532 -12.23 -37.07 21.03
C LYS A 532 -12.07 -37.13 19.51
N LYS A 533 -11.35 -38.13 18.99
CA LYS A 533 -11.07 -38.24 17.54
C LYS A 533 -12.35 -38.26 16.69
N GLU A 534 -13.43 -38.86 17.21
CA GLU A 534 -14.72 -39.01 16.53
C GLU A 534 -15.51 -37.68 16.50
N GLU A 535 -15.15 -36.74 17.37
CA GLU A 535 -15.76 -35.42 17.47
C GLU A 535 -15.06 -34.37 16.60
N LEU A 536 -13.84 -34.67 16.09
CA LEU A 536 -13.10 -33.77 15.21
C LEU A 536 -13.83 -33.55 13.89
N GLY A 537 -13.85 -32.31 13.40
CA GLY A 537 -14.56 -31.96 12.17
C GLY A 537 -16.05 -31.63 12.37
N ARG A 538 -16.49 -31.42 13.61
CA ARG A 538 -17.82 -30.94 13.96
C ARG A 538 -17.74 -29.59 14.66
N TRP A 539 -18.80 -28.79 14.54
CA TRP A 539 -18.96 -27.59 15.35
C TRP A 539 -19.30 -27.96 16.79
N LEU A 540 -18.70 -27.25 17.74
CA LEU A 540 -19.00 -27.34 19.16
C LEU A 540 -18.94 -28.78 19.74
N PRO A 541 -17.86 -29.55 19.53
CA PRO A 541 -17.74 -30.87 20.11
C PRO A 541 -17.73 -30.83 21.65
N SER A 542 -18.44 -31.76 22.27
CA SER A 542 -18.62 -31.82 23.73
C SER A 542 -17.31 -31.97 24.49
N GLY A 543 -16.34 -32.69 23.95
CA GLY A 543 -15.01 -32.85 24.55
C GLY A 543 -14.23 -31.54 24.64
N ASN A 544 -14.60 -30.50 23.89
CA ASN A 544 -13.88 -29.22 23.85
C ASN A 544 -14.65 -28.04 24.50
N ARG A 545 -15.64 -28.31 25.35
CA ARG A 545 -16.46 -27.23 25.95
C ARG A 545 -15.64 -26.18 26.69
N LEU A 546 -14.65 -26.60 27.48
CA LEU A 546 -13.83 -25.65 28.24
C LEU A 546 -12.99 -24.76 27.31
N GLY A 547 -12.38 -25.34 26.27
CA GLY A 547 -11.63 -24.56 25.27
C GLY A 547 -12.52 -23.61 24.47
N GLN A 548 -13.76 -24.03 24.15
CA GLN A 548 -14.77 -23.17 23.53
C GLN A 548 -15.14 -21.99 24.42
N ILE A 549 -15.45 -22.25 25.71
CA ILE A 549 -15.82 -21.19 26.67
C ILE A 549 -14.69 -20.19 26.80
N VAL A 550 -13.46 -20.65 27.06
CA VAL A 550 -12.29 -19.76 27.19
C VAL A 550 -12.10 -18.93 25.92
N GLY A 551 -12.13 -19.56 24.74
CA GLY A 551 -11.97 -18.84 23.47
C GLY A 551 -13.08 -17.83 23.20
N ILE A 552 -14.35 -18.20 23.43
CA ILE A 552 -15.50 -17.31 23.27
C ILE A 552 -15.38 -16.13 24.23
N THR A 553 -15.03 -16.38 25.50
CA THR A 553 -14.86 -15.31 26.50
C THR A 553 -13.77 -14.34 26.10
N ILE A 554 -12.59 -14.81 25.66
CA ILE A 554 -11.50 -13.93 25.18
C ILE A 554 -11.96 -13.09 23.98
N ILE A 555 -12.58 -13.73 22.98
CA ILE A 555 -13.06 -13.04 21.76
C ILE A 555 -14.14 -12.01 22.13
N ALA A 556 -15.07 -12.36 23.02
CA ALA A 556 -16.14 -11.47 23.46
C ALA A 556 -15.61 -10.27 24.27
N ILE A 557 -14.61 -10.47 25.13
CA ILE A 557 -13.95 -9.38 25.87
C ILE A 557 -13.26 -8.43 24.89
N ILE A 558 -12.46 -8.96 23.95
CA ILE A 558 -11.80 -8.13 22.93
C ILE A 558 -12.83 -7.35 22.11
N PHE A 559 -13.90 -8.01 21.65
CA PHE A 559 -14.97 -7.36 20.89
C PHE A 559 -15.67 -6.26 21.69
N LEU A 560 -16.00 -6.52 22.96
CA LEU A 560 -16.64 -5.53 23.84
C LEU A 560 -15.73 -4.33 24.06
N LEU A 561 -14.44 -4.53 24.32
CA LEU A 561 -13.46 -3.46 24.50
C LEU A 561 -13.23 -2.68 23.20
N THR A 562 -13.20 -3.34 22.04
CA THR A 562 -13.17 -2.66 20.74
C THR A 562 -14.41 -1.80 20.55
N LEU A 563 -15.60 -2.29 20.91
CA LEU A 563 -16.85 -1.54 20.80
C LEU A 563 -16.87 -0.34 21.76
N LEU A 564 -16.40 -0.51 23.00
CA LEU A 564 -16.26 0.59 23.96
C LEU A 564 -15.29 1.65 23.43
N GLY A 565 -14.11 1.25 22.96
CA GLY A 565 -13.13 2.17 22.36
C GLY A 565 -13.60 2.82 21.05
N TRP A 566 -14.60 2.24 20.38
CA TRP A 566 -15.26 2.88 19.23
C TRP A 566 -16.27 3.94 19.66
N LEU A 567 -17.00 3.68 20.75
CA LEU A 567 -18.06 4.55 21.28
C LEU A 567 -17.53 5.71 22.15
N SER A 568 -16.35 5.55 22.75
CA SER A 568 -15.57 6.64 23.35
C SER A 568 -15.04 7.58 22.26
#